data_AF-A0A941LEB1-F1
#
_entry.id   AF-A0A941LEB1-F1
#
_cell.length_a   1.000
_cell.length_b   1.000
_cell.length_c   1.000
_cell.angle_alpha   90.00
_cell.angle_beta   90.00
_cell.angle_gamma   90.00
#
_symmetry.space_group_name_H-M   'P 1'
#
loop_
_entity.id
_entity.type
_entity.pdbx_description
1 polymer ?
#
loop_
_entity_poly.entity_id
_entity_poly.type
_entity_poly.pdbx_seq_one_letter_code
_entity_poly.pdbx_strand_id
1 'polypeptide(L)'
;MPFLEQETARLQTALQALAAQQTTLTTQLTTQQQAVTAAQTQRTTAQSGVTQAQARVAPLQAAADAADAQVAAAQQDVLDASEPPQGIPPATWRVRLAALQKKLVQAKTAATAAHAKVTEAQQVVAQAQAQVQAADRQVAAATAAVQATRAAIAAFEPRRQELQRGLTEIERMNAEITRDPLDRAALQQVAAQLSARTATLEDSHLVARFELEDAEALLANLLSRRTELTTLLANLATQIPQAEAQAAAAQQAMAEAEAEVTTLLGEGP
;
A
#
# COMPACT_ATOMS: atom_id res chain seq x y z
N MET A 1 -37.36 -28.64 35.62
CA MET A 1 -38.34 -27.62 35.18
C MET A 1 -38.03 -27.30 33.73
N PRO A 2 -38.90 -27.66 32.77
CA PRO A 2 -38.55 -27.70 31.35
C PRO A 2 -38.09 -26.34 30.78
N PHE A 3 -38.65 -25.23 31.27
CA PHE A 3 -38.23 -23.88 30.85
C PHE A 3 -36.80 -23.53 31.29
N LEU A 4 -36.42 -23.80 32.54
CA LEU A 4 -35.08 -23.49 33.07
C LEU A 4 -34.01 -24.39 32.44
N GLU A 5 -34.34 -25.63 32.13
CA GLU A 5 -33.48 -26.55 31.37
C GLU A 5 -33.26 -26.05 29.94
N GLN A 6 -34.32 -25.58 29.28
CA GLN A 6 -34.24 -25.00 27.93
C GLN A 6 -33.39 -23.72 27.90
N GLU A 7 -33.58 -22.80 28.85
CA GLU A 7 -32.81 -21.56 28.91
C GLU A 7 -31.34 -21.82 29.29
N THR A 8 -31.08 -22.79 30.17
CA THR A 8 -29.72 -23.26 30.46
C THR A 8 -29.03 -23.76 29.19
N ALA A 9 -29.72 -24.62 28.42
CA ALA A 9 -29.18 -25.12 27.16
C ALA A 9 -28.92 -23.99 26.16
N ARG A 10 -29.85 -23.02 26.04
CA ARG A 10 -29.69 -21.85 25.17
C ARG A 10 -28.46 -21.01 25.52
N LEU A 11 -28.25 -20.70 26.80
CA LEU A 11 -27.09 -19.93 27.26
C LEU A 11 -25.77 -20.70 27.10
N GLN A 12 -25.78 -22.02 27.33
CA GLN A 12 -24.62 -22.88 27.07
C GLN A 12 -24.27 -22.92 25.58
N THR A 13 -25.26 -23.03 24.69
CA THR A 13 -25.03 -22.95 23.24
C THR A 13 -24.47 -21.57 22.84
N ALA A 14 -24.98 -20.48 23.41
CA ALA A 14 -24.46 -19.14 23.16
C ALA A 14 -22.99 -18.99 23.60
N LEU A 15 -22.61 -19.56 24.76
CA LEU A 15 -21.21 -19.57 25.22
C LEU A 15 -20.29 -20.38 24.29
N GLN A 16 -20.75 -21.53 23.81
CA GLN A 16 -20.00 -22.35 22.85
C GLN A 16 -19.81 -21.62 21.51
N ALA A 17 -20.86 -20.96 21.01
CA ALA A 17 -20.79 -20.15 19.79
C ALA A 17 -19.81 -18.98 19.94
N LEU A 18 -19.82 -18.30 21.10
CA LEU A 18 -18.88 -17.22 21.40
C LEU A 18 -17.42 -17.73 21.43
N ALA A 19 -17.17 -18.89 22.05
CA ALA A 19 -15.85 -19.50 22.08
C ALA A 19 -15.35 -19.92 20.68
N ALA A 20 -16.25 -20.42 19.82
CA ALA A 20 -15.94 -20.73 18.43
C ALA A 20 -15.55 -19.47 17.63
N GLN A 21 -16.33 -18.39 17.75
CA GLN A 21 -16.01 -17.10 17.12
C GLN A 21 -14.67 -16.54 17.59
N GLN A 22 -14.39 -16.61 18.90
CA GLN A 22 -13.10 -16.21 19.46
C GLN A 22 -11.93 -17.00 18.87
N THR A 23 -12.11 -18.31 18.68
CA THR A 23 -11.09 -19.18 18.05
C THR A 23 -10.84 -18.79 16.60
N THR A 24 -11.89 -18.50 15.84
CA THR A 24 -11.78 -18.02 14.45
C THR A 24 -11.04 -16.69 14.38
N LEU A 25 -11.41 -15.69 15.19
CA LEU A 25 -10.73 -14.40 15.19
C LEU A 25 -9.27 -14.50 15.67
N THR A 26 -8.97 -15.38 16.62
CA THR A 26 -7.59 -15.61 17.08
C THR A 26 -6.72 -16.23 15.98
N THR A 27 -7.29 -17.14 15.19
CA THR A 27 -6.62 -17.71 14.01
C THR A 27 -6.38 -16.62 12.98
N GLN A 28 -7.39 -15.80 12.68
CA GLN A 28 -7.28 -14.67 11.75
C GLN A 28 -6.22 -13.65 12.22
N LEU A 29 -6.17 -13.36 13.52
CA LEU A 29 -5.18 -12.46 14.11
C LEU A 29 -3.75 -12.97 13.84
N THR A 30 -3.52 -14.29 13.96
CA THR A 30 -2.22 -14.88 13.67
C THR A 30 -1.81 -14.68 12.21
N THR A 31 -2.73 -14.91 11.27
CA THR A 31 -2.50 -14.65 9.84
C THR A 31 -2.22 -13.17 9.57
N GLN A 32 -2.97 -12.26 10.19
CA GLN A 32 -2.72 -10.82 10.06
C GLN A 32 -1.37 -10.40 10.65
N GLN A 33 -0.95 -11.00 11.77
CA GLN A 33 0.36 -10.77 12.37
C GLN A 33 1.50 -11.16 11.42
N GLN A 34 1.35 -12.29 10.71
CA GLN A 34 2.28 -12.71 9.65
C GLN A 34 2.29 -11.73 8.46
N ALA A 35 1.11 -11.23 8.06
CA ALA A 35 1.00 -10.23 7.00
C ALA A 35 1.71 -8.91 7.36
N VAL A 36 1.66 -8.48 8.63
CA VAL A 36 2.44 -7.33 9.12
C VAL A 36 3.94 -7.57 8.95
N THR A 37 4.45 -8.74 9.36
CA THR A 37 5.87 -9.09 9.20
C THR A 37 6.29 -9.11 7.72
N ALA A 38 5.46 -9.65 6.85
CA ALA A 38 5.71 -9.67 5.40
C ALA A 38 5.75 -8.24 4.83
N ALA A 39 4.79 -7.39 5.20
CA ALA A 39 4.76 -5.98 4.78
C ALA A 39 5.99 -5.20 5.29
N GLN A 40 6.43 -5.44 6.53
CA GLN A 40 7.64 -4.84 7.07
C GLN A 40 8.90 -5.27 6.32
N THR A 41 8.99 -6.55 5.95
CA THR A 41 10.08 -7.05 5.11
C THR A 41 10.09 -6.35 3.75
N GLN A 42 8.93 -6.23 3.12
CA GLN A 42 8.79 -5.54 1.83
C GLN A 42 9.19 -4.07 1.92
N ARG A 43 8.84 -3.37 3.02
CA ARG A 43 9.29 -2.00 3.27
C ARG A 43 10.82 -1.91 3.35
N THR A 44 11.46 -2.80 4.12
CA THR A 44 12.92 -2.82 4.26
C THR A 44 13.62 -3.07 2.92
N THR A 45 13.09 -4.00 2.11
CA THR A 45 13.60 -4.25 0.76
C THR A 45 13.45 -3.02 -0.13
N ALA A 46 12.30 -2.34 -0.10
CA ALA A 46 12.07 -1.13 -0.88
C ALA A 46 13.02 0.01 -0.47
N GLN A 47 13.26 0.20 0.84
CA GLN A 47 14.22 1.19 1.36
C GLN A 47 15.67 0.89 0.92
N SER A 48 16.04 -0.39 0.89
CA SER A 48 17.33 -0.83 0.35
C SER A 48 17.43 -0.52 -1.15
N GLY A 49 16.35 -0.73 -1.90
CA GLY A 49 16.24 -0.37 -3.31
C GLY A 49 16.43 1.13 -3.57
N VAL A 50 15.83 2.00 -2.75
CA VAL A 50 16.06 3.46 -2.82
C VAL A 50 17.53 3.80 -2.60
N THR A 51 18.14 3.23 -1.56
CA THR A 51 19.55 3.47 -1.25
C THR A 51 20.45 3.06 -2.42
N GLN A 52 20.20 1.89 -3.01
CA GLN A 52 20.96 1.40 -4.16
C GLN A 52 20.75 2.27 -5.40
N ALA A 53 19.51 2.70 -5.68
CA ALA A 53 19.20 3.59 -6.80
C ALA A 53 19.89 4.94 -6.64
N GLN A 54 19.83 5.54 -5.45
CA GLN A 54 20.46 6.83 -5.15
C GLN A 54 21.98 6.77 -5.28
N ALA A 55 22.61 5.67 -4.85
CA ALA A 55 24.05 5.48 -4.96
C ALA A 55 24.56 5.49 -6.41
N ARG A 56 23.70 5.18 -7.40
CA ARG A 56 24.07 5.19 -8.83
C ARG A 56 24.02 6.58 -9.46
N VAL A 57 23.30 7.54 -8.86
CA VAL A 57 23.09 8.87 -9.46
C VAL A 57 24.39 9.68 -9.48
N ALA A 58 25.10 9.77 -8.36
CA ALA A 58 26.30 10.62 -8.27
C ALA A 58 27.42 10.22 -9.25
N PRO A 59 27.77 8.93 -9.43
CA PRO A 59 28.74 8.51 -10.45
C PRO A 59 28.29 8.82 -11.88
N LEU A 60 27.00 8.70 -12.19
CA LEU A 60 26.46 9.01 -13.51
C LEU A 60 26.46 10.52 -13.77
N GLN A 61 26.16 11.33 -12.75
CA GLN A 61 26.26 12.79 -12.85
C GLN A 61 27.69 13.21 -13.14
N ALA A 62 28.68 12.67 -12.40
CA ALA A 62 30.08 12.96 -12.66
C ALA A 62 30.53 12.55 -14.08
N ALA A 63 29.99 11.45 -14.62
CA ALA A 63 30.25 11.04 -15.99
C ALA A 63 29.63 11.99 -17.03
N ALA A 64 28.44 12.53 -16.76
CA ALA A 64 27.82 13.55 -17.60
C ALA A 64 28.61 14.86 -17.59
N ASP A 65 29.00 15.33 -16.39
CA ASP A 65 29.82 16.54 -16.25
C ASP A 65 31.18 16.39 -16.97
N ALA A 66 31.79 15.20 -16.92
CA ALA A 66 33.02 14.91 -17.65
C ALA A 66 32.82 14.89 -19.18
N ALA A 67 31.67 14.41 -19.65
CA ALA A 67 31.33 14.43 -21.08
C ALA A 67 31.10 15.87 -21.57
N ASP A 68 30.45 16.71 -20.77
CA ASP A 68 30.28 18.14 -21.07
C ASP A 68 31.63 18.87 -21.15
N ALA A 69 32.56 18.55 -20.25
CA ALA A 69 33.93 19.08 -20.31
C ALA A 69 34.66 18.66 -21.60
N GLN A 70 34.43 17.43 -22.10
CA GLN A 70 34.98 16.97 -23.38
C GLN A 70 34.36 17.71 -24.58
N VAL A 71 33.06 18.02 -24.52
CA VAL A 71 32.41 18.86 -25.54
C VAL A 71 33.04 20.24 -25.55
N ALA A 72 33.20 20.89 -24.39
CA ALA A 72 33.82 22.20 -24.29
C ALA A 72 35.26 22.21 -24.84
N ALA A 73 36.07 21.21 -24.50
CA ALA A 73 37.43 21.05 -25.04
C ALA A 73 37.43 20.85 -26.57
N ALA A 74 36.53 20.01 -27.10
CA ALA A 74 36.43 19.79 -28.54
C ALA A 74 35.91 21.03 -29.30
N GLN A 75 35.05 21.85 -28.69
CA GLN A 75 34.64 23.14 -29.25
C GLN A 75 35.81 24.11 -29.33
N GLN A 76 36.61 24.19 -28.26
CA GLN A 76 37.81 25.01 -28.24
C GLN A 76 38.82 24.56 -29.30
N ASP A 77 39.07 23.25 -29.43
CA ASP A 77 39.96 22.70 -30.48
C ASP A 77 39.53 23.15 -31.90
N VAL A 78 38.22 23.23 -32.17
CA VAL A 78 37.67 23.69 -33.45
C VAL A 78 37.84 25.21 -33.63
N LEU A 79 37.57 25.99 -32.58
CA LEU A 79 37.76 27.46 -32.60
C LEU A 79 39.23 27.81 -32.85
N ASP A 80 40.15 27.17 -32.13
CA ASP A 80 41.60 27.38 -32.26
C ASP A 80 42.12 26.96 -33.65
N ALA A 81 41.47 26.00 -34.30
CA ALA A 81 41.83 25.52 -35.65
C ALA A 81 41.06 26.22 -36.78
N SER A 82 40.27 27.26 -36.48
CA SER A 82 39.42 27.96 -37.45
C SER A 82 40.21 28.77 -38.48
N GLU A 83 41.46 29.11 -38.19
CA GLU A 83 42.37 29.77 -39.14
C GLU A 83 43.46 28.80 -39.66
N PRO A 84 43.83 28.88 -40.95
CA PRO A 84 44.90 28.06 -41.51
C PRO A 84 46.27 28.48 -40.94
N PRO A 85 47.04 27.53 -40.36
CA PRO A 85 48.37 27.85 -39.84
C PRO A 85 49.34 28.25 -40.95
N GLN A 86 50.29 29.14 -40.63
CA GLN A 86 51.30 29.57 -41.60
C GLN A 86 52.11 28.36 -42.12
N GLY A 87 52.22 28.26 -43.45
CA GLY A 87 52.98 27.19 -44.12
C GLY A 87 52.24 25.86 -44.32
N ILE A 88 50.98 25.71 -43.89
CA ILE A 88 50.18 24.50 -44.15
C ILE A 88 49.32 24.68 -45.41
N PRO A 89 49.33 23.75 -46.37
CA PRO A 89 48.45 23.80 -47.53
C PRO A 89 46.96 23.79 -47.13
N PRO A 90 46.09 24.59 -47.79
CA PRO A 90 44.67 24.69 -47.46
C PRO A 90 43.92 23.34 -47.46
N ALA A 91 44.29 22.40 -48.33
CA ALA A 91 43.68 21.07 -48.38
C ALA A 91 43.97 20.26 -47.11
N THR A 92 45.21 20.28 -46.61
CA THR A 92 45.62 19.57 -45.39
C THR A 92 44.97 20.17 -44.14
N TRP A 93 44.84 21.50 -44.10
CA TRP A 93 44.12 22.20 -43.03
C TRP A 93 42.62 21.84 -43.00
N ARG A 94 41.94 21.82 -44.16
CA ARG A 94 40.53 21.42 -44.24
C ARG A 94 40.28 20.00 -43.74
N VAL A 95 41.16 19.05 -44.05
CA VAL A 95 41.05 17.67 -43.54
C VAL A 95 41.17 17.64 -42.02
N ARG A 96 42.10 18.41 -41.44
CA ARG A 96 42.24 18.53 -39.98
C ARG A 96 41.00 19.15 -39.33
N LEU A 97 40.47 20.23 -39.91
CA LEU A 97 39.25 20.88 -39.42
C LEU A 97 38.06 19.93 -39.46
N ALA A 98 37.88 19.19 -40.56
CA ALA A 98 36.82 18.18 -40.67
C ALA A 98 36.96 17.06 -39.61
N ALA A 99 38.19 16.63 -39.31
CA ALA A 99 38.43 15.65 -38.25
C ALA A 99 38.07 16.20 -36.85
N LEU A 100 38.38 17.47 -36.57
CA LEU A 100 38.01 18.13 -35.32
C LEU A 100 36.50 18.33 -35.20
N GLN A 101 35.83 18.73 -36.28
CA GLN A 101 34.36 18.81 -36.34
C GLN A 101 33.72 17.44 -36.09
N LYS A 102 34.25 16.37 -36.67
CA LYS A 102 33.79 15.01 -36.39
C LYS A 102 33.97 14.62 -34.92
N LYS A 103 35.12 14.96 -34.32
CA LYS A 103 35.39 14.74 -32.89
C LYS A 103 34.41 15.52 -32.00
N LEU A 104 34.07 16.75 -32.36
CA LEU A 104 33.07 17.56 -31.66
C LEU A 104 31.68 16.92 -31.72
N VAL A 105 31.24 16.44 -32.89
CA VAL A 105 29.95 15.74 -33.02
C VAL A 105 29.92 14.49 -32.13
N GLN A 106 30.99 13.69 -32.15
CA GLN A 106 31.11 12.50 -31.29
C GLN A 106 31.07 12.83 -29.79
N ALA A 107 31.76 13.90 -29.37
CA ALA A 107 31.72 14.36 -27.99
C ALA A 107 30.31 14.79 -27.57
N LYS A 108 29.60 15.53 -28.43
CA LYS A 108 28.20 15.94 -28.17
C LYS A 108 27.28 14.73 -28.03
N THR A 109 27.38 13.74 -28.92
CA THR A 109 26.60 12.50 -28.83
C THR A 109 26.89 11.75 -27.53
N ALA A 110 28.17 11.69 -27.11
CA ALA A 110 28.54 11.05 -25.85
C ALA A 110 27.98 11.78 -24.62
N ALA A 111 27.98 13.12 -24.62
CA ALA A 111 27.37 13.93 -23.58
C ALA A 111 25.86 13.73 -23.49
N THR A 112 25.14 13.77 -24.62
CA THR A 112 23.70 13.45 -24.67
C THR A 112 23.41 12.06 -24.09
N ALA A 113 24.20 11.05 -24.46
CA ALA A 113 24.04 9.69 -23.93
C ALA A 113 24.34 9.60 -22.42
N ALA A 114 25.27 10.40 -21.89
CA ALA A 114 25.55 10.45 -20.46
C ALA A 114 24.40 11.10 -19.68
N HIS A 115 23.85 12.21 -20.17
CA HIS A 115 22.68 12.87 -19.59
C HIS A 115 21.41 12.00 -19.63
N ALA A 116 21.23 11.21 -20.70
CA ALA A 116 20.16 10.22 -20.76
C ALA A 116 20.26 9.20 -19.61
N LYS A 117 21.46 8.67 -19.35
CA LYS A 117 21.69 7.73 -18.24
C LYS A 117 21.44 8.36 -16.87
N VAL A 118 21.78 9.64 -16.67
CA VAL A 118 21.46 10.37 -15.44
C VAL A 118 19.94 10.46 -15.26
N THR A 119 19.21 10.80 -16.33
CA THR A 119 17.75 10.90 -16.31
C THR A 119 17.10 9.56 -15.98
N GLU A 120 17.53 8.47 -16.62
CA GLU A 120 17.07 7.10 -16.32
C GLU A 120 17.33 6.74 -14.85
N ALA A 121 18.51 7.04 -14.32
CA ALA A 121 18.84 6.76 -12.92
C ALA A 121 17.95 7.56 -11.94
N GLN A 122 17.63 8.81 -12.26
CA GLN A 122 16.69 9.62 -11.47
C GLN A 122 15.27 9.06 -11.51
N GLN A 123 14.81 8.55 -12.67
CA GLN A 123 13.52 7.86 -12.78
C GLN A 123 13.46 6.59 -11.92
N VAL A 124 14.54 5.79 -11.92
CA VAL A 124 14.64 4.59 -11.05
C VAL A 124 14.57 4.98 -9.57
N VAL A 125 15.20 6.09 -9.16
CA VAL A 125 15.06 6.61 -7.78
C VAL A 125 13.61 6.96 -7.46
N ALA A 126 12.92 7.66 -8.37
CA ALA A 126 11.51 8.03 -8.17
C ALA A 126 10.60 6.78 -8.07
N GLN A 127 10.81 5.78 -8.92
CA GLN A 127 10.09 4.50 -8.86
C GLN A 127 10.36 3.76 -7.54
N ALA A 128 11.61 3.70 -7.09
CA ALA A 128 11.97 3.07 -5.81
C ALA A 128 11.31 3.80 -4.62
N GLN A 129 11.23 5.13 -4.64
CA GLN A 129 10.53 5.92 -3.62
C GLN A 129 9.03 5.65 -3.62
N ALA A 130 8.40 5.51 -4.79
CA ALA A 130 6.99 5.14 -4.91
C ALA A 130 6.72 3.74 -4.32
N GLN A 131 7.64 2.79 -4.52
CA GLN A 131 7.56 1.46 -3.91
C GLN A 131 7.65 1.51 -2.38
N VAL A 132 8.50 2.37 -1.81
CA VAL A 132 8.54 2.59 -0.35
C VAL A 132 7.21 3.11 0.17
N GLN A 133 6.62 4.12 -0.47
CA GLN A 133 5.33 4.66 -0.07
C GLN A 133 4.21 3.61 -0.15
N ALA A 134 4.23 2.76 -1.18
CA ALA A 134 3.27 1.66 -1.30
C ALA A 134 3.44 0.65 -0.16
N ALA A 135 4.67 0.28 0.17
CA ALA A 135 4.97 -0.62 1.28
C ALA A 135 4.56 -0.03 2.64
N ASP A 136 4.77 1.28 2.86
CA ASP A 136 4.34 1.96 4.09
C ASP A 136 2.81 1.93 4.26
N ARG A 137 2.06 2.17 3.18
CA ARG A 137 0.59 2.04 3.21
C ARG A 137 0.14 0.61 3.53
N GLN A 138 0.84 -0.38 2.99
CA GLN A 138 0.56 -1.79 3.27
C GLN A 138 0.82 -2.15 4.75
N VAL A 139 1.91 -1.65 5.33
CA VAL A 139 2.20 -1.81 6.77
C VAL A 139 1.11 -1.16 7.62
N ALA A 140 0.68 0.07 7.26
CA ALA A 140 -0.37 0.77 7.97
C ALA A 140 -1.71 0.01 7.92
N ALA A 141 -2.11 -0.47 6.74
CA ALA A 141 -3.34 -1.25 6.56
C ALA A 141 -3.31 -2.58 7.34
N ALA A 142 -2.20 -3.31 7.28
CA ALA A 142 -2.03 -4.57 8.02
C ALA A 142 -2.06 -4.33 9.55
N THR A 143 -1.44 -3.25 10.01
CA THR A 143 -1.47 -2.86 11.43
C THR A 143 -2.88 -2.49 11.89
N ALA A 144 -3.63 -1.73 11.07
CA ALA A 144 -5.01 -1.37 11.37
C ALA A 144 -5.92 -2.62 11.46
N ALA A 145 -5.73 -3.59 10.57
CA ALA A 145 -6.47 -4.86 10.62
C ALA A 145 -6.21 -5.63 11.92
N VAL A 146 -4.94 -5.72 12.35
CA VAL A 146 -4.57 -6.35 13.64
C VAL A 146 -5.25 -5.66 14.81
N GLN A 147 -5.28 -4.32 14.83
CA GLN A 147 -5.94 -3.58 15.91
C GLN A 147 -7.46 -3.79 15.92
N ALA A 148 -8.10 -3.79 14.75
CA ALA A 148 -9.53 -4.06 14.63
C ALA A 148 -9.88 -5.47 15.13
N THR A 149 -9.11 -6.49 14.74
CA THR A 149 -9.34 -7.87 15.21
C THR A 149 -9.09 -8.02 16.71
N ARG A 150 -8.08 -7.35 17.27
CA ARG A 150 -7.86 -7.32 18.73
C ARG A 150 -9.02 -6.68 19.48
N ALA A 151 -9.56 -5.57 18.98
CA ALA A 151 -10.73 -4.92 19.56
C ALA A 151 -11.96 -5.85 19.52
N ALA A 152 -12.18 -6.54 18.40
CA ALA A 152 -13.27 -7.50 18.27
C ALA A 152 -13.13 -8.68 19.27
N ILE A 153 -11.91 -9.21 19.46
CA ILE A 153 -11.66 -10.25 20.47
C ILE A 153 -11.94 -9.71 21.89
N ALA A 154 -11.51 -8.49 22.20
CA ALA A 154 -11.74 -7.88 23.51
C ALA A 154 -13.24 -7.68 23.80
N ALA A 155 -14.06 -7.42 22.77
CA ALA A 155 -15.50 -7.26 22.91
C ALA A 155 -16.24 -8.56 23.33
N PHE A 156 -15.61 -9.73 23.20
CA PHE A 156 -16.21 -10.99 23.67
C PHE A 156 -16.20 -11.15 25.18
N GLU A 157 -15.25 -10.53 25.89
CA GLU A 157 -15.14 -10.67 27.34
C GLU A 157 -16.40 -10.22 28.11
N PRO A 158 -16.94 -9.00 27.90
CA PRO A 158 -18.17 -8.59 28.59
C PRO A 158 -19.36 -9.48 28.24
N ARG A 159 -19.44 -9.94 26.98
CA ARG A 159 -20.53 -10.81 26.51
C ARG A 159 -20.46 -12.19 27.16
N ARG A 160 -19.25 -12.73 27.38
CA ARG A 160 -19.03 -13.97 28.12
C ARG A 160 -19.46 -13.85 29.58
N GLN A 161 -19.10 -12.74 30.24
CA GLN A 161 -19.47 -12.49 31.63
C GLN A 161 -20.98 -12.39 31.82
N GLU A 162 -21.68 -11.74 30.88
CA GLU A 162 -23.15 -11.64 30.92
C GLU A 162 -23.83 -13.01 30.79
N LEU A 163 -23.38 -13.83 29.83
CA LEU A 163 -23.90 -15.19 29.66
C LEU A 163 -23.63 -16.09 30.88
N GLN A 164 -22.45 -15.96 31.51
CA GLN A 164 -22.11 -16.68 32.73
C GLN A 164 -22.98 -16.26 33.92
N ARG A 165 -23.23 -14.94 34.09
CA ARG A 165 -24.16 -14.44 35.11
C ARG A 165 -25.56 -15.01 34.92
N GLY A 166 -26.05 -15.04 33.67
CA GLY A 166 -27.33 -15.65 33.33
C GLY A 166 -27.43 -17.11 33.78
N LEU A 167 -26.38 -17.91 33.54
CA LEU A 167 -26.32 -19.31 34.00
C LEU A 167 -26.34 -19.43 35.52
N THR A 168 -25.49 -18.68 36.23
CA THR A 168 -25.46 -18.70 37.70
C THR A 168 -26.82 -18.31 38.29
N GLU A 169 -27.56 -17.41 37.65
CA GLU A 169 -28.86 -17.00 38.14
C GLU A 169 -29.94 -18.05 37.89
N ILE A 170 -29.88 -18.78 36.78
CA ILE A 170 -30.74 -19.96 36.55
C ILE A 170 -30.46 -21.06 37.58
N GLU A 171 -29.18 -21.30 37.90
CA GLU A 171 -28.80 -22.25 38.96
C GLU A 171 -29.35 -21.82 40.33
N ARG A 172 -29.25 -20.53 40.67
CA ARG A 172 -29.85 -19.96 41.88
C ARG A 172 -31.37 -20.18 41.92
N MET A 173 -32.07 -19.85 40.83
CA MET A 173 -33.53 -20.03 40.73
C MET A 173 -33.93 -21.50 40.89
N ASN A 174 -33.20 -22.43 40.27
CA ASN A 174 -33.42 -23.87 40.43
C ASN A 174 -33.25 -24.31 41.90
N ALA A 175 -32.22 -23.84 42.58
CA ALA A 175 -31.99 -24.15 43.99
C ALA A 175 -33.11 -23.60 44.90
N GLU A 176 -33.58 -22.37 44.64
CA GLU A 176 -34.67 -21.74 45.40
C GLU A 176 -36.00 -22.48 45.19
N ILE A 177 -36.36 -22.81 43.94
CA ILE A 177 -37.56 -23.59 43.61
C ILE A 177 -37.53 -24.98 44.25
N THR A 178 -36.36 -25.60 44.32
CA THR A 178 -36.20 -26.94 44.93
C THR A 178 -36.29 -26.89 46.46
N ARG A 179 -35.90 -25.77 47.08
CA ARG A 179 -35.80 -25.63 48.54
C ARG A 179 -37.14 -25.32 49.21
N ASP A 180 -38.06 -24.67 48.51
CA ASP A 180 -39.36 -24.29 49.08
C ASP A 180 -40.48 -24.41 48.02
N PRO A 181 -41.22 -25.54 47.99
CA PRO A 181 -42.29 -25.73 47.01
C PRO A 181 -43.52 -24.88 47.38
N LEU A 182 -43.45 -23.60 46.97
CA LEU A 182 -44.55 -22.69 46.59
C LEU A 182 -45.33 -21.98 47.71
N ASP A 183 -44.80 -20.85 48.21
CA ASP A 183 -45.63 -19.72 48.64
C ASP A 183 -46.15 -18.96 47.39
N ARG A 184 -47.47 -18.80 47.29
CA ARG A 184 -48.17 -18.13 46.18
C ARG A 184 -47.74 -16.67 46.02
N ALA A 185 -47.40 -15.99 47.10
CA ALA A 185 -46.91 -14.62 47.05
C ALA A 185 -45.50 -14.53 46.45
N ALA A 186 -44.61 -15.47 46.83
CA ALA A 186 -43.28 -15.58 46.26
C ALA A 186 -43.33 -15.91 44.76
N LEU A 187 -44.24 -16.81 44.34
CA LEU A 187 -44.49 -17.11 42.93
C LEU A 187 -44.92 -15.89 42.11
N GLN A 188 -45.83 -15.07 42.64
CA GLN A 188 -46.27 -13.86 41.95
C GLN A 188 -45.12 -12.85 41.80
N GLN A 189 -44.25 -12.76 42.81
CA GLN A 189 -43.08 -11.88 42.75
C GLN A 189 -42.02 -12.39 41.77
N VAL A 190 -41.74 -13.69 41.75
CA VAL A 190 -40.83 -14.33 40.79
C VAL A 190 -41.38 -14.24 39.37
N ALA A 191 -42.68 -14.43 39.17
CA ALA A 191 -43.33 -14.25 37.86
C ALA A 191 -43.21 -12.80 37.37
N ALA A 192 -43.38 -11.81 38.26
CA ALA A 192 -43.18 -10.40 37.91
C ALA A 192 -41.72 -10.09 37.56
N GLN A 193 -40.76 -10.65 38.31
CA GLN A 193 -39.33 -10.50 38.03
C GLN A 193 -38.91 -11.16 36.70
N LEU A 194 -39.39 -12.39 36.44
CA LEU A 194 -39.19 -13.08 35.16
C LEU A 194 -39.81 -12.29 34.01
N SER A 195 -41.04 -11.80 34.17
CA SER A 195 -41.71 -10.99 33.15
C SER A 195 -40.94 -9.71 32.84
N ALA A 196 -40.45 -9.00 33.86
CA ALA A 196 -39.64 -7.80 33.66
C ALA A 196 -38.32 -8.12 32.96
N ARG A 197 -37.69 -9.25 33.32
CA ARG A 197 -36.42 -9.66 32.72
C ARG A 197 -36.58 -10.15 31.29
N THR A 198 -37.67 -10.84 30.97
CA THR A 198 -38.03 -11.20 29.59
C THR A 198 -38.20 -9.95 28.75
N ALA A 199 -38.90 -8.92 29.26
CA ALA A 199 -39.03 -7.65 28.55
C ALA A 199 -37.66 -6.98 28.30
N THR A 200 -36.77 -6.95 29.30
CA THR A 200 -35.40 -6.43 29.12
C THR A 200 -34.61 -7.25 28.10
N LEU A 201 -34.76 -8.58 28.11
CA LEU A 201 -34.09 -9.47 27.15
C LEU A 201 -34.61 -9.27 25.73
N GLU A 202 -35.93 -9.13 25.56
CA GLU A 202 -36.56 -8.83 24.27
C GLU A 202 -36.09 -7.48 23.71
N ASP A 203 -36.04 -6.44 24.54
CA ASP A 203 -35.49 -5.14 24.17
C ASP A 203 -34.01 -5.24 23.79
N SER A 204 -33.19 -5.93 24.60
CA SER A 204 -31.76 -6.13 24.30
C SER A 204 -31.54 -6.94 23.02
N HIS A 205 -32.44 -7.89 22.71
CA HIS A 205 -32.39 -8.70 21.51
C HIS A 205 -32.74 -7.87 20.27
N LEU A 206 -33.74 -6.99 20.36
CA LEU A 206 -34.07 -6.06 19.29
C LEU A 206 -32.91 -5.12 18.98
N VAL A 207 -32.29 -4.53 20.02
CA VAL A 207 -31.10 -3.68 19.85
C VAL A 207 -29.96 -4.44 19.17
N ALA A 208 -29.62 -5.63 19.67
CA ALA A 208 -28.55 -6.44 19.10
C ALA A 208 -28.83 -6.86 17.65
N ARG A 209 -30.10 -7.03 17.28
CA ARG A 209 -30.51 -7.34 15.91
C ARG A 209 -30.32 -6.14 14.99
N PHE A 210 -30.67 -4.93 15.42
CA PHE A 210 -30.40 -3.71 14.66
C PHE A 210 -28.89 -3.46 14.50
N GLU A 211 -28.10 -3.65 15.57
CA GLU A 211 -26.64 -3.54 15.48
C GLU A 211 -26.03 -4.57 14.51
N LEU A 212 -26.60 -5.78 14.43
CA LEU A 212 -26.19 -6.78 13.45
C LEU A 212 -26.54 -6.35 12.02
N GLU A 213 -27.76 -5.87 11.78
CA GLU A 213 -28.19 -5.35 10.46
C GLU A 213 -27.28 -4.20 10.00
N ASP A 214 -26.92 -3.28 10.89
CA ASP A 214 -25.96 -2.19 10.61
C ASP A 214 -24.54 -2.71 10.30
N ALA A 215 -24.06 -3.70 11.06
CA ALA A 215 -22.75 -4.31 10.84
C ALA A 215 -22.68 -5.06 9.49
N GLU A 216 -23.75 -5.76 9.11
CA GLU A 216 -23.87 -6.42 7.81
C GLU A 216 -23.87 -5.41 6.66
N ALA A 217 -24.58 -4.29 6.81
CA ALA A 217 -24.56 -3.20 5.84
C ALA A 217 -23.17 -2.58 5.69
N LEU A 218 -22.47 -2.35 6.82
CA LEU A 218 -21.09 -1.85 6.81
C LEU A 218 -20.13 -2.82 6.12
N LEU A 219 -20.26 -4.12 6.40
CA LEU A 219 -19.45 -5.16 5.76
C LEU A 219 -19.67 -5.20 4.25
N ALA A 220 -20.93 -5.12 3.79
CA ALA A 220 -21.26 -5.07 2.38
C ALA A 220 -20.62 -3.84 1.68
N ASN A 221 -20.67 -2.68 2.34
CA ASN A 221 -20.05 -1.45 1.83
C ASN A 221 -18.52 -1.58 1.74
N LEU A 222 -17.87 -2.14 2.77
CA LEU A 222 -16.43 -2.39 2.76
C LEU A 222 -16.00 -3.38 1.67
N LEU A 223 -16.78 -4.44 1.42
CA LEU A 223 -16.52 -5.40 0.35
C LEU A 223 -16.67 -4.75 -1.04
N SER A 224 -17.69 -3.90 -1.22
CA SER A 224 -17.86 -3.11 -2.44
C SER A 224 -16.67 -2.17 -2.65
N ARG A 225 -16.30 -1.40 -1.62
CA ARG A 225 -15.17 -0.47 -1.69
C ARG A 225 -13.85 -1.16 -1.95
N ARG A 226 -13.62 -2.33 -1.34
CA ARG A 226 -12.45 -3.17 -1.64
C ARG A 226 -12.42 -3.56 -3.10
N THR A 227 -13.56 -3.95 -3.67
CA THR A 227 -13.66 -4.35 -5.08
C THR A 227 -13.35 -3.17 -6.01
N GLU A 228 -13.92 -1.99 -5.74
CA GLU A 228 -13.58 -0.75 -6.46
C GLU A 228 -12.08 -0.45 -6.41
N LEU A 229 -11.48 -0.50 -5.21
CA LEU A 229 -10.05 -0.21 -5.04
C LEU A 229 -9.17 -1.22 -5.75
N THR A 230 -9.53 -2.51 -5.75
CA THR A 230 -8.81 -3.55 -6.51
C THR A 230 -8.87 -3.26 -8.02
N THR A 231 -10.03 -2.86 -8.53
CA THR A 231 -10.18 -2.48 -9.95
C THR A 231 -9.36 -1.23 -10.29
N LEU A 232 -9.41 -0.20 -9.44
CA LEU A 232 -8.60 1.01 -9.61
C LEU A 232 -7.10 0.69 -9.61
N LEU A 233 -6.65 -0.19 -8.71
CA LEU A 233 -5.26 -0.63 -8.64
C LEU A 233 -4.84 -1.38 -9.91
N ALA A 234 -5.69 -2.29 -10.39
CA ALA A 234 -5.45 -3.02 -11.64
C ALA A 234 -5.36 -2.08 -12.85
N ASN A 235 -6.23 -1.06 -12.93
CA ASN A 235 -6.17 -0.04 -13.97
C ASN A 235 -4.90 0.83 -13.85
N LEU A 236 -4.48 1.19 -12.64
CA LEU A 236 -3.23 1.94 -12.46
C LEU A 236 -2.03 1.12 -12.91
N ALA A 237 -2.01 -0.18 -12.58
CA ALA A 237 -0.94 -1.09 -12.96
C ALA A 237 -0.80 -1.25 -14.49
N THR A 238 -1.87 -1.05 -15.26
CA THR A 238 -1.81 -1.04 -16.74
C THR A 238 -1.48 0.33 -17.31
N GLN A 239 -1.93 1.41 -16.68
CA GLN A 239 -1.70 2.79 -17.15
C GLN A 239 -0.27 3.28 -16.93
N ILE A 240 0.39 2.89 -15.83
CA ILE A 240 1.76 3.33 -15.52
C ILE A 240 2.74 2.94 -16.64
N PRO A 241 2.82 1.67 -17.09
CA PRO A 241 3.72 1.30 -18.19
C PRO A 241 3.40 2.00 -19.51
N GLN A 242 2.13 2.28 -19.78
CA GLN A 242 1.72 3.01 -21.00
C GLN A 242 2.16 4.48 -20.94
N ALA A 243 1.98 5.14 -19.80
CA ALA A 243 2.44 6.50 -19.58
C ALA A 243 3.98 6.59 -19.64
N GLU A 244 4.69 5.61 -19.09
CA GLU A 244 6.15 5.50 -19.20
C GLU A 244 6.60 5.34 -20.66
N ALA A 245 5.93 4.47 -21.43
CA ALA A 245 6.23 4.29 -22.85
C ALA A 245 5.95 5.57 -23.68
N GLN A 246 4.86 6.29 -23.39
CA GLN A 246 4.56 7.58 -24.03
C GLN A 246 5.59 8.65 -23.68
N ALA A 247 6.03 8.71 -22.43
CA ALA A 247 7.07 9.63 -22.00
C ALA A 247 8.41 9.34 -22.72
N ALA A 248 8.78 8.06 -22.84
CA ALA A 248 9.97 7.65 -23.58
C ALA A 248 9.88 8.01 -25.08
N ALA A 249 8.73 7.79 -25.70
CA ALA A 249 8.49 8.15 -27.11
C ALA A 249 8.55 9.67 -27.34
N ALA A 250 7.98 10.46 -26.43
CA ALA A 250 8.04 11.93 -26.51
C ALA A 250 9.48 12.45 -26.35
N GLN A 251 10.27 11.85 -25.45
CA GLN A 251 11.69 12.18 -25.30
C GLN A 251 12.48 11.86 -26.57
N GLN A 252 12.21 10.72 -27.20
CA GLN A 252 12.87 10.35 -28.46
C GLN A 252 12.49 11.32 -29.59
N ALA A 253 11.21 11.67 -29.73
CA ALA A 253 10.76 12.65 -30.73
C ALA A 253 11.40 14.03 -30.50
N MET A 254 11.59 14.44 -29.24
CA MET A 254 12.27 15.69 -28.91
C MET A 254 13.76 15.65 -29.31
N ALA A 255 14.45 14.54 -29.06
CA ALA A 255 15.84 14.36 -29.48
C ALA A 255 15.99 14.33 -31.02
N GLU A 256 15.04 13.71 -31.73
CA GLU A 256 15.00 13.72 -33.20
C GLU A 256 14.75 15.13 -33.75
N ALA A 257 13.82 15.89 -33.17
CA ALA A 257 13.57 17.28 -33.55
C ALA A 257 14.76 18.20 -33.26
N GLU A 258 15.45 18.02 -32.13
CA GLU A 258 16.69 18.75 -31.81
C GLU A 258 17.79 18.43 -32.81
N ALA A 259 17.93 17.17 -33.23
CA ALA A 259 18.87 16.77 -34.27
C ALA A 259 18.51 17.43 -35.62
N GLU A 260 17.24 17.44 -36.01
CA GLU A 260 16.77 18.05 -37.26
C GLU A 260 17.02 19.58 -37.27
N VAL A 261 16.70 20.28 -36.19
CA VAL A 261 16.99 21.72 -36.03
C VAL A 261 18.50 21.99 -36.10
N THR A 262 19.32 21.14 -35.47
CA THR A 262 20.78 21.26 -35.55
C THR A 262 21.30 21.06 -36.98
N THR A 263 20.65 20.17 -37.74
CA THR A 263 21.00 19.92 -39.14
C THR A 263 20.64 21.12 -40.02
N LEU A 264 19.44 21.68 -39.86
CA LEU A 264 18.97 22.87 -40.57
C LEU A 264 19.75 24.15 -40.23
N LEU A 265 20.25 24.29 -39.00
CA LEU A 265 21.12 25.40 -38.59
C LEU A 265 22.59 25.19 -38.97
N GLY A 266 23.01 23.94 -39.17
CA GLY A 266 24.34 23.57 -39.68
C GLY A 266 24.46 23.72 -41.20
N GLU A 267 23.34 23.58 -41.93
CA GLU A 267 23.17 23.94 -43.34
C GLU A 267 22.69 25.39 -43.50
N GLY A 268 23.49 26.36 -43.02
CA GLY A 268 23.34 27.75 -43.46
C GLY A 268 23.76 27.89 -44.94
N PRO A 269 23.18 28.84 -45.71
CA PRO A 269 23.51 29.04 -47.13
C PRO A 269 24.99 29.33 -47.40
#